data_AF-A0AAV2L4S5-F1
#
_entry.id   AF-A0AAV2L4S5-F1
#
_cell.length_a   1.000
_cell.length_b   1.000
_cell.length_c   1.000
_cell.angle_alpha   90.00
_cell.angle_beta   90.00
_cell.angle_gamma   90.00
#
_symmetry.space_group_name_H-M   'P 1'
#
loop_
_entity.id
_entity.type
_entity.pdbx_description
1 polymer ?
#
loop_
_entity_poly.entity_id
_entity_poly.type
_entity_poly.pdbx_seq_one_letter_code
_entity_poly.pdbx_strand_id
1 'polypeptide(L)' 'MFRRRDRSQYLLPVVVADSGSPALSSTSTLTISVCSCQPAGHCPSSGVEALALSMGLSLQTLLGLLVSLITIAARD' A
#
# COMPACT_ATOMS: atom_id res chain seq x y z
N MET A 1 -27.85 -15.82 1.05
CA MET A 1 -27.53 -14.46 1.57
C MET A 1 -26.13 -14.50 2.17
N PHE A 2 -25.14 -13.87 1.52
CA PHE A 2 -23.78 -13.76 2.08
C PHE A 2 -23.80 -12.74 3.23
N ARG A 3 -23.52 -13.17 4.46
CA ARG A 3 -23.23 -12.25 5.57
C ARG A 3 -21.76 -11.85 5.44
N ARG A 4 -21.49 -10.59 5.14
CA ARG A 4 -20.14 -10.01 5.26
C ARG A 4 -19.69 -10.23 6.71
N ARG A 5 -18.64 -11.04 6.93
CA ARG A 5 -17.97 -11.06 8.23
C ARG A 5 -17.21 -9.74 8.37
N ASP A 6 -17.11 -9.22 9.58
CA ASP A 6 -16.51 -7.91 9.89
C ASP A 6 -14.98 -7.86 9.72
N ARG A 7 -14.43 -8.77 8.92
CA ARG A 7 -12.99 -8.97 8.74
C ARG A 7 -12.57 -8.33 7.43
N SER A 8 -11.66 -7.36 7.53
CA SER A 8 -11.12 -6.58 6.40
C SER A 8 -10.00 -7.29 5.65
N GLN A 9 -9.37 -8.33 6.23
CA GLN A 9 -8.24 -9.05 5.63
C GLN A 9 -8.31 -10.56 5.83
N TYR A 10 -8.04 -11.32 4.77
CA TYR A 10 -7.94 -12.78 4.79
C TYR A 10 -6.57 -13.21 4.24
N LEU A 11 -5.89 -14.11 4.96
CA LEU A 11 -4.60 -14.68 4.56
C LEU A 11 -4.87 -16.07 3.97
N LEU A 12 -4.59 -16.23 2.69
CA LEU A 12 -4.81 -17.48 1.96
C LEU A 12 -3.45 -18.13 1.62
N PRO A 13 -3.06 -19.24 2.26
CA PRO A 13 -1.88 -19.97 1.85
C PRO A 13 -2.12 -20.61 0.48
N VAL A 14 -1.17 -20.44 -0.43
CA VAL A 14 -1.17 -20.97 -1.79
C VAL A 14 0.04 -21.87 -1.93
N VAL A 15 -0.19 -23.13 -2.26
CA VAL A 15 0.87 -24.10 -2.55
C VAL A 15 1.05 -24.18 -4.06
N VAL A 16 2.29 -23.98 -4.52
CA VAL A 16 2.67 -24.12 -5.93
C VAL A 16 3.62 -25.31 -6.03
N ALA A 17 3.32 -26.26 -6.91
CA ALA A 17 4.15 -27.44 -7.14
C ALA A 17 4.58 -27.50 -8.62
N ASP A 18 5.82 -27.93 -8.85
CA ASP A 18 6.29 -28.22 -10.21
C ASP A 18 5.85 -29.63 -10.67
N SER A 19 6.10 -29.92 -11.94
CA SER A 19 5.84 -31.24 -12.53
C SER A 19 7.11 -32.11 -12.60
N GLY A 20 8.10 -31.85 -11.73
CA GLY A 20 9.38 -32.55 -11.73
C GLY A 20 9.33 -33.98 -11.18
N SER A 21 10.47 -34.64 -11.12
CA SER A 21 10.64 -35.98 -10.49
C SER A 21 11.99 -36.07 -9.79
N PRO A 22 12.06 -35.88 -8.46
CA PRO A 22 10.92 -35.62 -7.57
C PRO A 22 10.31 -34.23 -7.79
N ALA A 23 9.00 -34.11 -7.63
CA ALA A 23 8.33 -32.84 -7.67
C ALA A 23 8.65 -32.01 -6.43
N LEU A 24 8.84 -30.71 -6.59
CA LEU A 24 9.07 -29.76 -5.50
C LEU A 24 7.88 -28.81 -5.36
N SER A 25 7.64 -28.33 -4.13
CA SER A 25 6.56 -27.38 -3.83
C SER A 25 7.02 -26.25 -2.94
N SER A 26 6.42 -25.07 -3.14
CA SER A 26 6.58 -23.90 -2.29
C SER A 26 5.22 -23.43 -1.77
N THR A 27 5.20 -22.79 -0.60
CA THR A 27 4.01 -22.18 -0.02
C THR A 27 4.18 -20.68 0.04
N SER A 28 3.25 -19.94 -0.55
CA SER A 28 3.15 -18.48 -0.45
C SER A 28 1.86 -18.08 0.24
N THR A 29 1.74 -16.83 0.68
CA THR A 29 0.51 -16.31 1.29
C THR A 29 -0.05 -15.17 0.46
N LEU A 30 -1.31 -15.29 0.05
CA LEU A 30 -2.05 -14.28 -0.67
C LEU A 30 -2.96 -13.52 0.30
N THR A 31 -2.75 -12.21 0.43
CA THR A 31 -3.53 -11.33 1.30
C THR A 31 -4.70 -10.75 0.53
N ILE A 32 -5.92 -11.06 0.96
CA ILE A 32 -7.17 -10.56 0.38
C ILE A 32 -7.73 -9.46 1.28
N SER A 33 -7.80 -8.24 0.77
CA SER A 33 -8.40 -7.09 1.46
C SER A 33 -9.85 -6.88 1.01
N VAL A 34 -10.77 -6.72 1.95
CA VAL A 34 -12.21 -6.49 1.68
C VAL A 34 -12.59 -5.08 2.13
N CYS A 35 -12.86 -4.20 1.17
CA CYS A 35 -13.33 -2.85 1.45
C CYS A 35 -14.80 -2.84 1.92
N SER A 36 -15.17 -1.78 2.64
CA SER A 36 -16.57 -1.43 2.90
C SER A 36 -17.03 -0.43 1.85
N CYS A 37 -18.21 -0.66 1.27
CA CYS A 37 -18.83 0.35 0.41
C CYS A 37 -19.53 1.41 1.28
N GLN A 38 -19.38 2.67 0.91
CA GLN A 38 -20.17 3.75 1.49
C GLN A 38 -21.65 3.59 1.10
N PRO A 39 -22.60 4.09 1.92
CA PRO A 39 -24.03 4.01 1.65
C PRO A 39 -24.45 4.60 0.29
N ALA A 40 -23.68 5.55 -0.24
CA ALA A 40 -23.89 6.15 -1.56
C ALA A 40 -23.43 5.26 -2.74
N GLY A 41 -23.05 4.00 -2.49
CA GLY A 41 -22.59 3.06 -3.52
C GLY A 41 -21.12 3.25 -3.92
N HIS A 42 -20.40 4.18 -3.29
CA HIS A 42 -18.96 4.32 -3.50
C HIS A 42 -18.21 3.23 -2.73
N CYS A 43 -17.73 2.22 -3.47
CA CYS A 43 -16.83 1.20 -2.95
C CYS A 43 -15.40 1.62 -3.30
N PRO A 44 -14.60 2.16 -2.37
CA PRO A 44 -13.21 2.42 -2.67
C PRO A 44 -12.56 1.08 -3.01
N SER A 45 -12.17 0.92 -4.28
CA SER A 45 -11.24 -0.14 -4.65
C SER A 45 -9.97 0.15 -3.86
N SER A 46 -9.41 -0.86 -3.18
CA SER A 46 -8.06 -0.81 -2.62
C SER A 46 -7.01 -0.79 -3.75
N GLY A 47 -7.24 0.01 -4.81
CA GLY A 47 -6.21 0.40 -5.74
C GLY A 47 -5.22 1.21 -4.95
N VAL A 48 -3.98 0.71 -4.90
CA VAL A 48 -2.76 1.31 -4.33
C VAL A 48 -3.08 2.66 -3.71
N GLU A 49 -3.19 2.70 -2.37
CA GLU A 49 -3.22 3.94 -1.59
C GLU A 49 -2.30 4.93 -2.29
N ALA A 50 -2.89 5.91 -2.98
CA ALA A 50 -2.19 6.71 -3.96
C ALA A 50 -1.13 7.48 -3.19
N LEU A 51 0.12 6.95 -3.17
CA LEU A 51 1.22 7.28 -2.27
C LEU A 51 0.88 8.53 -1.50
N ALA A 52 0.08 8.37 -0.44
CA ALA A 52 -0.38 9.51 0.32
C ALA A 52 0.87 9.91 1.06
N LEU A 53 1.62 10.81 0.44
CA LEU A 53 2.76 11.50 0.99
C LEU A 53 2.16 12.31 2.14
N SER A 54 1.87 11.64 3.25
CA SER A 54 1.83 12.22 4.58
C SER A 54 3.26 12.65 4.87
N MET A 55 3.75 13.61 4.09
CA MET A 55 5.02 14.25 4.27
C MET A 55 4.86 15.11 5.51
N GLY A 56 5.15 14.50 6.66
CA GLY A 56 5.52 15.23 7.84
C GLY A 56 6.83 15.93 7.57
N LEU A 57 6.79 17.07 6.87
CA LEU A 57 7.96 17.93 6.69
C LEU A 57 8.29 18.52 8.06
N SER A 58 9.43 18.12 8.61
CA SER A 58 9.95 18.72 9.84
C SER A 58 10.30 20.18 9.60
N LEU A 59 10.23 21.01 10.64
CA LEU A 59 10.67 22.41 10.58
C LEU A 59 12.12 22.54 10.07
N GLN A 60 12.98 21.58 10.44
CA GLN A 60 14.38 21.56 10.02
C GLN A 60 14.51 21.34 8.50
N THR A 61 13.70 20.46 7.93
CA THR A 61 13.66 20.23 6.47
C THR A 61 13.20 21.47 5.72
N LEU A 62 12.19 22.17 6.24
CA LEU A 62 11.69 23.41 5.65
C LEU A 62 12.75 24.53 5.67
N LEU A 63 13.44 24.70 6.80
CA LEU A 63 14.51 25.69 6.95
C LEU A 63 15.69 25.40 6.00
N GLY A 64 16.09 24.13 5.89
CA GLY A 64 17.17 23.73 4.98
C GLY A 64 16.85 24.04 3.52
N LEU A 65 15.60 23.80 3.10
CA LEU A 65 15.14 24.06 1.73
C LEU A 65 15.08 25.56 1.44
N LEU A 66 14.60 26.36 2.39
CA LEU A 66 14.59 27.83 2.29
C LEU A 66 16.01 28.40 2.14
N VAL A 67 16.95 27.96 2.98
CA VAL A 67 18.35 28.40 2.90
C VAL A 67 18.95 28.04 1.54
N SER A 68 18.71 26.82 1.05
CA SER A 68 19.20 26.40 -0.26
C SER A 68 18.68 27.31 -1.38
N LEU A 69 17.38 27.62 -1.40
CA LEU A 69 16.80 28.52 -2.41
C LEU A 69 17.38 29.93 -2.33
N ILE A 70 17.55 30.48 -1.13
CA ILE A 70 18.17 31.80 -0.93
C ILE A 70 19.61 31.81 -1.45
N THR A 71 20.39 30.77 -1.14
CA THR A 71 21.78 30.69 -1.61
C THR A 71 21.91 30.55 -3.12
N ILE A 72 20.93 29.90 -3.77
CA ILE A 72 20.88 29.79 -5.24
C ILE A 72 20.52 31.16 -5.82
N ALA A 73 19.46 31.79 -5.33
CA ALA A 73 19.00 33.09 -5.83
C ALA A 73 19.98 34.24 -5.56
N ALA A 74 20.80 34.16 -4.52
CA ALA A 74 21.86 35.12 -4.23
C ALA A 74 23.13 34.90 -5.06
N ARG A 75 23.21 33.79 -5.79
CA ARG A 75 24.33 33.41 -6.66
C ARG A 75 24.04 33.65 -8.14
N ASP A 76 22.80 34.00 -8.47
CA ASP A 76 22.38 34.63 -9.74
C ASP A 76 22.49 36.17 -9.64
#